data_AF-A0A0Q3FC45-F1
#
_entry.id   AF-A0A0Q3FC45-F1
#
_cell.length_a   1.000
_cell.length_b   1.000
_cell.length_c   1.000
_cell.angle_alpha   90.00
_cell.angle_beta   90.00
_cell.angle_gamma   90.00
#
_symmetry.space_group_name_H-M   'P 1'
#
loop_
_entity.id
_entity.type
_entity.pdbx_description
1 polymer ?
#
loop_
_entity_poly.entity_id
_entity_poly.type
_entity_poly.pdbx_seq_one_letter_code
_entity_poly.pdbx_strand_id
1 'polypeptide(L)'
;MEGNRGGSPWPRLPAPALMPMLLLVVLASVAAVGEAKVVHVGEAHRRSMLANGLGSTPPMGWNSWNHFGCDGNGEVVIRETADALISTGLAAAGYRYVNLDDCWAESERDAKGNLVAKKSTFPNGIKALADYVHSKGLKLGIYSDAGYKTCAKAQPGSLGYEEQDAKTFASWGVDYLKYDNCNNGDLKPLERYPEMSKALMKAGHPIYFSICEWGDMHPARWAAAYGNSWRTTNDIEDTWDSMTSRADQNEVWAEYARPGGWNDPDMLEVGNGGMTNDEYIVHFSIWAISKAPLIIGCDVRHMSQDTYDILANTEVIAVNQDPLGVQGKKVRMEGSNEIWAAPLSGYRTAVVLLNRHAKDEAEITARWDDIGLPAGMAVEARDLWQHKTLDAKFTDKMPFNVTPHAARMFLLTPLTSQIN
;
A
#
# COMPACT_ATOMS: atom_id res chain seq x y z
N MET A 1 0.30 80.90 -30.27
CA MET A 1 0.57 80.49 -28.87
C MET A 1 1.62 79.38 -28.96
N GLU A 2 2.91 79.70 -29.15
CA GLU A 2 3.88 80.26 -28.16
C GLU A 2 4.15 79.28 -27.01
N GLY A 3 5.39 78.90 -26.65
CA GLY A 3 6.75 79.11 -27.20
C GLY A 3 7.66 77.94 -26.73
N ASN A 4 8.78 77.57 -27.39
CA ASN A 4 10.10 78.24 -27.46
C ASN A 4 10.73 78.41 -26.05
N ARG A 5 11.97 78.01 -25.69
CA ARG A 5 13.29 77.69 -26.34
C ARG A 5 13.97 76.57 -25.49
N GLY A 6 15.08 75.89 -25.79
CA GLY A 6 16.28 76.01 -26.65
C GLY A 6 17.38 75.12 -26.00
N GLY A 7 18.54 74.79 -26.57
CA GLY A 7 19.14 75.14 -27.86
C GLY A 7 20.30 74.19 -28.26
N SER A 8 20.90 74.51 -29.40
CA SER A 8 21.96 73.85 -30.20
C SER A 8 23.33 73.65 -29.47
N PRO A 9 24.37 72.97 -30.04
CA PRO A 9 24.67 72.84 -31.48
C PRO A 9 25.23 71.50 -32.05
N TRP A 10 25.06 71.35 -33.38
CA TRP A 10 25.82 70.52 -34.34
C TRP A 10 27.17 71.22 -34.72
N PRO A 11 28.06 70.77 -35.64
CA PRO A 11 28.01 69.69 -36.66
C PRO A 11 29.30 68.77 -36.65
N ARG A 12 29.61 67.82 -37.56
CA ARG A 12 29.64 67.82 -39.05
C ARG A 12 29.67 66.40 -39.67
N LEU A 13 29.10 66.31 -40.88
CA LEU A 13 29.18 65.22 -41.88
C LEU A 13 30.50 65.35 -42.72
N PRO A 14 30.99 64.34 -43.49
CA PRO A 14 30.32 63.72 -44.65
C PRO A 14 30.57 62.20 -44.94
N ALA A 15 29.98 61.73 -46.05
CA ALA A 15 29.90 60.33 -46.52
C ALA A 15 30.99 60.00 -47.62
N PRO A 16 30.74 59.19 -48.69
CA PRO A 16 30.41 57.74 -48.80
C PRO A 16 31.38 56.93 -49.73
N ALA A 17 31.34 55.59 -49.70
CA ALA A 17 31.68 54.66 -50.82
C ALA A 17 31.36 53.19 -50.38
N LEU A 18 30.54 52.38 -51.05
CA LEU A 18 30.67 51.66 -52.35
C LEU A 18 31.67 50.45 -52.36
N MET A 19 31.07 49.25 -52.32
CA MET A 19 31.44 47.91 -52.86
C MET A 19 32.77 47.69 -53.61
N PRO A 20 33.40 46.48 -53.57
CA PRO A 20 32.75 45.24 -54.06
C PRO A 20 33.09 43.89 -53.37
N MET A 21 32.57 42.84 -54.02
CA MET A 21 32.47 41.39 -53.73
C MET A 21 33.79 40.56 -53.62
N LEU A 22 33.62 39.31 -53.11
CA LEU A 22 34.44 38.09 -53.33
C LEU A 22 35.81 38.00 -52.59
N LEU A 23 36.10 37.03 -51.71
CA LEU A 23 36.08 35.56 -51.90
C LEU A 23 35.94 34.77 -50.56
N LEU A 24 35.77 33.44 -50.65
CA LEU A 24 35.64 32.48 -49.52
C LEU A 24 36.91 32.37 -48.63
N VAL A 25 36.75 31.93 -47.36
CA VAL A 25 37.31 30.66 -46.83
C VAL A 25 36.94 30.38 -45.35
N VAL A 26 36.31 29.21 -45.13
CA VAL A 26 36.34 28.31 -43.93
C VAL A 26 35.79 28.77 -42.56
N LEU A 27 34.58 28.27 -42.26
CA LEU A 27 34.14 27.57 -41.05
C LEU A 27 34.72 27.94 -39.67
N ALA A 28 33.89 28.59 -38.85
CA ALA A 28 33.89 28.43 -37.38
C ALA A 28 32.47 28.61 -36.80
N SER A 29 31.46 28.00 -37.43
CA SER A 29 30.12 27.90 -36.84
C SER A 29 30.16 26.90 -35.68
N VAL A 30 30.27 27.40 -34.45
CA VAL A 30 30.15 26.61 -33.23
C VAL A 30 28.82 25.87 -33.27
N ALA A 31 28.88 24.54 -33.44
CA ALA A 31 27.71 23.71 -33.22
C ALA A 31 27.36 23.83 -31.73
N ALA A 32 26.22 24.44 -31.44
CA ALA A 32 25.58 24.31 -30.14
C ALA A 32 25.07 22.87 -30.02
N VAL A 33 26.00 21.95 -29.76
CA VAL A 33 25.67 20.64 -29.22
C VAL A 33 25.07 20.92 -27.85
N GLY A 34 23.74 20.94 -27.80
CA GLY A 34 23.05 20.84 -26.53
C GLY A 34 23.49 19.52 -25.91
N GLU A 35 24.35 19.58 -24.90
CA GLU A 35 24.55 18.46 -24.00
C GLU A 35 23.18 18.14 -23.40
N ALA A 36 22.53 17.13 -23.95
CA ALA A 36 21.47 16.44 -23.27
C ALA A 36 22.10 15.94 -21.97
N LYS A 37 21.86 16.66 -20.87
CA LYS A 37 22.25 16.21 -19.54
C LYS A 37 21.53 14.89 -19.33
N VAL A 38 22.28 13.80 -19.52
CA VAL A 38 21.96 12.51 -18.93
C VAL A 38 21.93 12.79 -17.43
N VAL A 39 20.73 12.98 -16.91
CA VAL A 39 20.49 13.02 -15.48
C VAL A 39 20.76 11.60 -15.02
N HIS A 40 22.01 11.33 -14.63
CA HIS A 40 22.27 10.21 -13.75
C HIS A 40 21.41 10.43 -12.51
N VAL A 41 20.35 9.63 -12.40
CA VAL A 41 19.53 9.51 -11.19
C VAL A 41 20.36 8.78 -10.14
N GLY A 42 21.40 9.47 -9.67
CA GLY A 42 22.36 8.97 -8.71
C GLY A 42 21.75 8.94 -7.32
N GLU A 43 21.26 7.77 -6.93
CA GLU A 43 21.19 7.26 -5.54
C GLU A 43 20.58 8.14 -4.42
N ALA A 44 19.85 9.21 -4.75
CA ALA A 44 19.16 10.05 -3.77
C ALA A 44 17.88 9.42 -3.15
N HIS A 45 17.66 8.12 -3.33
CA HIS A 45 16.48 7.39 -2.81
C HIS A 45 16.66 6.76 -1.42
N ARG A 46 17.75 7.02 -0.69
CA ARG A 46 18.07 6.33 0.58
C ARG A 46 17.91 7.15 1.86
N ARG A 47 16.77 7.82 2.04
CA ARG A 47 16.25 8.18 3.37
C ARG A 47 14.74 7.96 3.44
N SER A 48 14.34 6.68 3.49
CA SER A 48 13.14 6.33 4.28
C SER A 48 13.36 6.87 5.68
N MET A 49 12.41 7.65 6.21
CA MET A 49 12.59 8.28 7.53
C MET A 49 12.49 7.25 8.67
N LEU A 50 11.80 6.13 8.44
CA LEU A 50 12.02 4.88 9.17
C LEU A 50 12.96 3.97 8.36
N ALA A 51 14.27 4.08 8.58
CA ALA A 51 15.28 3.27 7.91
C ALA A 51 15.46 1.87 8.54
N ASN A 52 14.35 1.16 8.82
CA ASN A 52 14.37 -0.16 9.48
C ASN A 52 14.56 -1.36 8.53
N GLY A 53 14.56 -1.13 7.21
CA GLY A 53 14.77 -2.16 6.20
C GLY A 53 13.58 -3.10 5.96
N LEU A 54 12.41 -2.78 6.51
CA LEU A 54 11.18 -3.56 6.35
C LEU A 54 10.18 -2.86 5.42
N GLY A 55 9.18 -3.61 4.94
CA GLY A 55 8.08 -3.05 4.15
C GLY A 55 8.46 -2.52 2.77
N SER A 56 9.51 -3.06 2.12
CA SER A 56 9.88 -2.69 0.73
C SER A 56 8.74 -2.89 -0.28
N THR A 57 7.85 -3.83 0.01
CA THR A 57 6.52 -4.03 -0.58
C THR A 57 5.48 -4.07 0.56
N PRO A 58 4.17 -3.98 0.28
CA PRO A 58 3.14 -4.11 1.32
C PRO A 58 3.25 -5.46 2.05
N PRO A 59 2.99 -5.52 3.36
CA PRO A 59 3.08 -6.77 4.10
C PRO A 59 1.95 -7.72 3.69
N MET A 60 2.26 -9.02 3.63
CA MET A 60 1.29 -10.08 3.35
C MET A 60 1.24 -11.06 4.51
N GLY A 61 0.04 -11.39 4.98
CA GLY A 61 -0.13 -12.27 6.13
C GLY A 61 -1.59 -12.60 6.44
N TRP A 62 -1.84 -12.94 7.68
CA TRP A 62 -3.15 -13.26 8.24
C TRP A 62 -3.27 -12.60 9.61
N ASN A 63 -4.49 -12.27 10.05
CA ASN A 63 -4.79 -11.74 11.37
C ASN A 63 -6.04 -12.43 11.95
N SER A 64 -6.02 -12.66 13.27
CA SER A 64 -7.09 -13.35 13.99
C SER A 64 -8.42 -12.58 14.14
N TRP A 65 -8.42 -11.26 14.03
CA TRP A 65 -9.50 -10.41 14.54
C TRP A 65 -10.85 -10.66 13.87
N ASN A 66 -10.97 -10.48 12.56
CA ASN A 66 -12.26 -10.44 11.87
C ASN A 66 -13.09 -11.73 12.04
N HIS A 67 -12.44 -12.89 12.03
CA HIS A 67 -13.12 -14.18 12.18
C HIS A 67 -13.21 -14.67 13.63
N PHE A 68 -12.19 -14.46 14.46
CA PHE A 68 -12.08 -15.11 15.78
C PHE A 68 -12.33 -14.17 16.97
N GLY A 69 -12.19 -12.85 16.79
CA GLY A 69 -12.30 -11.86 17.86
C GLY A 69 -11.48 -12.22 19.10
N CYS A 70 -12.02 -11.98 20.29
CA CYS A 70 -11.39 -12.34 21.56
C CYS A 70 -11.60 -13.79 22.00
N ASP A 71 -12.68 -14.44 21.56
CA ASP A 71 -13.09 -15.75 22.09
C ASP A 71 -12.46 -16.93 21.32
N GLY A 72 -12.08 -16.74 20.06
CA GLY A 72 -11.42 -17.76 19.23
C GLY A 72 -9.89 -17.61 19.12
N ASN A 73 -9.30 -16.53 19.65
CA ASN A 73 -7.90 -16.16 19.42
C ASN A 73 -6.92 -16.82 20.44
N GLY A 74 -6.64 -18.11 20.26
CA GLY A 74 -5.78 -18.90 21.16
C GLY A 74 -4.62 -19.63 20.46
N GLU A 75 -3.61 -20.07 21.23
CA GLU A 75 -2.36 -20.66 20.73
C GLU A 75 -2.58 -21.84 19.77
N VAL A 76 -3.59 -22.68 20.02
CA VAL A 76 -3.96 -23.79 19.13
C VAL A 76 -4.38 -23.28 17.75
N VAL A 77 -5.26 -22.29 17.70
CA VAL A 77 -5.73 -21.68 16.44
C VAL A 77 -4.58 -21.02 15.69
N ILE A 78 -3.70 -20.28 16.37
CA ILE A 78 -2.54 -19.65 15.72
C ILE A 78 -1.57 -20.70 15.14
N ARG A 79 -1.35 -21.82 15.85
CA ARG A 79 -0.52 -22.93 15.34
C ARG A 79 -1.15 -23.60 14.12
N GLU A 80 -2.44 -23.93 14.18
CA GLU A 80 -3.17 -24.55 13.08
C GLU A 80 -3.28 -23.62 11.86
N THR A 81 -3.49 -22.32 12.06
CA THR A 81 -3.45 -21.30 11.01
C THR A 81 -2.07 -21.21 10.35
N ALA A 82 -0.99 -21.23 11.15
CA ALA A 82 0.37 -21.26 10.61
C ALA A 82 0.62 -22.53 9.78
N ASP A 83 0.09 -23.68 10.20
CA ASP A 83 0.13 -24.92 9.41
C ASP A 83 -0.72 -24.85 8.13
N ALA A 84 -1.92 -24.25 8.21
CA ALA A 84 -2.81 -24.08 7.07
C ALA A 84 -2.22 -23.15 6.01
N LEU A 85 -1.56 -22.05 6.40
CA LEU A 85 -0.85 -21.19 5.44
C LEU A 85 0.22 -21.97 4.65
N ILE A 86 0.92 -22.91 5.28
CA ILE A 86 1.90 -23.79 4.61
C ILE A 86 1.21 -24.82 3.73
N SER A 87 0.21 -25.54 4.25
CA SER A 87 -0.40 -26.68 3.55
C SER A 87 -1.28 -26.28 2.36
N THR A 88 -1.88 -25.08 2.40
CA THR A 88 -2.66 -24.50 1.30
C THR A 88 -1.79 -23.87 0.22
N GLY A 89 -0.55 -23.46 0.51
CA GLY A 89 0.31 -22.73 -0.44
C GLY A 89 0.14 -21.21 -0.43
N LEU A 90 -0.61 -20.65 0.53
CA LEU A 90 -0.67 -19.20 0.78
C LEU A 90 0.68 -18.67 1.29
N ALA A 91 1.34 -19.44 2.14
CA ALA A 91 2.79 -19.43 2.26
C ALA A 91 3.40 -20.19 1.07
N ALA A 92 4.49 -19.66 0.52
CA ALA A 92 4.76 -19.59 -0.93
C ALA A 92 4.13 -18.34 -1.57
N ALA A 93 2.82 -18.31 -1.88
CA ALA A 93 2.18 -17.23 -2.66
C ALA A 93 2.51 -15.80 -2.18
N GLY A 94 2.57 -15.56 -0.87
CA GLY A 94 3.15 -14.32 -0.32
C GLY A 94 2.90 -14.08 1.15
N TYR A 95 1.82 -14.65 1.70
CA TYR A 95 1.45 -14.52 3.10
C TYR A 95 2.53 -15.15 4.00
N ARG A 96 3.13 -14.35 4.90
CA ARG A 96 4.20 -14.78 5.81
C ARG A 96 3.99 -14.35 7.26
N TYR A 97 3.31 -13.23 7.49
CA TYR A 97 3.00 -12.77 8.85
C TYR A 97 1.76 -13.50 9.39
N VAL A 98 1.89 -14.10 10.58
CA VAL A 98 0.78 -14.67 11.35
C VAL A 98 0.55 -13.72 12.53
N ASN A 99 -0.41 -12.80 12.38
CA ASN A 99 -0.62 -11.72 13.33
C ASN A 99 -1.64 -12.09 14.39
N LEU A 100 -1.20 -12.09 15.64
CA LEU A 100 -2.04 -12.23 16.82
C LEU A 100 -2.63 -10.85 17.19
N ASP A 101 -3.96 -10.73 17.15
CA ASP A 101 -4.67 -9.50 17.54
C ASP A 101 -4.99 -9.44 19.05
N ASP A 102 -5.89 -8.54 19.49
CA ASP A 102 -6.25 -8.31 20.90
C ASP A 102 -6.67 -9.59 21.68
N CYS A 103 -6.74 -9.46 23.01
CA CYS A 103 -7.14 -10.50 23.97
C CYS A 103 -6.15 -11.67 24.18
N TRP A 104 -4.88 -11.52 23.77
CA TRP A 104 -3.83 -12.52 23.96
C TRP A 104 -3.16 -12.53 25.34
N ALA A 105 -3.20 -11.41 26.07
CA ALA A 105 -2.49 -11.23 27.34
C ALA A 105 -3.42 -11.37 28.56
N GLU A 106 -2.81 -11.58 29.74
CA GLU A 106 -3.50 -11.45 31.03
C GLU A 106 -4.01 -10.01 31.23
N SER A 107 -5.04 -9.84 32.07
CA SER A 107 -5.66 -8.52 32.29
C SER A 107 -4.77 -7.52 33.01
N GLU A 108 -3.72 -8.00 33.67
CA GLU A 108 -2.77 -7.22 34.47
C GLU A 108 -1.33 -7.59 34.11
N ARG A 109 -0.42 -6.62 34.25
CA ARG A 109 1.04 -6.83 34.09
C ARG A 109 1.59 -7.68 35.25
N ASP A 110 2.75 -8.31 35.06
CA ASP A 110 3.46 -8.97 36.17
C ASP A 110 3.98 -7.94 37.20
N ALA A 111 4.49 -8.43 38.33
CA ALA A 111 5.07 -7.58 39.39
C ALA A 111 6.33 -6.77 38.98
N LYS A 112 6.82 -6.93 37.74
CA LYS A 112 7.91 -6.15 37.14
C LYS A 112 7.41 -5.22 36.03
N GLY A 113 6.10 -5.17 35.77
CA GLY A 113 5.49 -4.36 34.72
C GLY A 113 5.50 -5.00 33.33
N ASN A 114 5.83 -6.28 33.16
CA ASN A 114 5.80 -6.93 31.85
C ASN A 114 4.37 -7.34 31.46
N LEU A 115 4.06 -7.28 30.16
CA LEU A 115 2.91 -8.01 29.61
C LEU A 115 3.11 -9.53 29.78
N VAL A 116 2.04 -10.25 30.08
CA VAL A 116 2.05 -11.70 30.33
C VAL A 116 1.07 -12.38 29.38
N ALA A 117 1.49 -13.43 28.68
CA ALA A 117 0.59 -14.22 27.84
C ALA A 117 -0.52 -14.89 28.68
N LYS A 118 -1.77 -14.82 28.23
CA LYS A 118 -2.92 -15.35 28.96
C LYS A 118 -2.84 -16.86 29.10
N LYS A 119 -2.63 -17.39 30.31
CA LYS A 119 -2.30 -18.81 30.52
C LYS A 119 -3.38 -19.79 30.06
N SER A 120 -4.65 -19.36 30.02
CA SER A 120 -5.76 -20.21 29.57
C SER A 120 -5.77 -20.44 28.06
N THR A 121 -5.23 -19.53 27.26
CA THR A 121 -5.25 -19.57 25.78
C THR A 121 -3.85 -19.67 25.17
N PHE A 122 -2.81 -19.23 25.89
CA PHE A 122 -1.38 -19.29 25.52
C PHE A 122 -0.55 -19.94 26.64
N PRO A 123 -0.82 -21.21 27.00
CA PRO A 123 -0.17 -21.90 28.12
C PRO A 123 1.35 -22.04 27.97
N ASN A 124 1.88 -22.03 26.74
CA ASN A 124 3.34 -22.11 26.49
C ASN A 124 3.99 -20.72 26.33
N GLY A 125 3.20 -19.65 26.30
CA GLY A 125 3.64 -18.26 26.13
C GLY A 125 4.08 -17.90 24.70
N ILE A 126 4.15 -16.59 24.43
CA ILE A 126 4.36 -16.06 23.08
C ILE A 126 5.69 -16.49 22.46
N LYS A 127 6.78 -16.61 23.25
CA LYS A 127 8.07 -17.09 22.70
C LYS A 127 7.96 -18.50 22.09
N ALA A 128 7.31 -19.44 22.78
CA ALA A 128 7.12 -20.80 22.27
C ALA A 128 6.17 -20.88 21.05
N LEU A 129 5.34 -19.85 20.85
CA LEU A 129 4.52 -19.67 19.65
C LEU A 129 5.34 -19.06 18.51
N ALA A 130 6.17 -18.05 18.78
CA ALA A 130 7.09 -17.45 17.80
C ALA A 130 8.07 -18.49 17.26
N ASP A 131 8.74 -19.25 18.15
CA ASP A 131 9.65 -20.33 17.77
C ASP A 131 8.95 -21.38 16.86
N TYR A 132 7.65 -21.64 17.07
CA TYR A 132 6.87 -22.53 16.21
C TYR A 132 6.61 -21.91 14.84
N VAL A 133 6.11 -20.67 14.79
CA VAL A 133 5.81 -19.96 13.53
C VAL A 133 7.10 -19.78 12.70
N HIS A 134 8.22 -19.46 13.35
CA HIS A 134 9.56 -19.41 12.74
C HIS A 134 10.01 -20.78 12.21
N SER A 135 9.71 -21.87 12.90
CA SER A 135 10.04 -23.23 12.42
C SER A 135 9.34 -23.61 11.10
N LYS A 136 8.25 -22.90 10.74
CA LYS A 136 7.54 -23.02 9.45
C LYS A 136 8.07 -22.09 8.36
N GLY A 137 9.06 -21.24 8.67
CA GLY A 137 9.52 -20.17 7.76
C GLY A 137 8.55 -18.99 7.67
N LEU A 138 7.63 -18.88 8.64
CA LEU A 138 6.70 -17.75 8.80
C LEU A 138 7.23 -16.76 9.84
N LYS A 139 6.51 -15.67 10.05
CA LYS A 139 6.81 -14.59 10.99
C LYS A 139 5.65 -14.39 11.96
N LEU A 140 5.92 -14.14 13.24
CA LEU A 140 4.86 -13.88 14.22
C LEU A 140 4.61 -12.38 14.39
N GLY A 141 3.37 -11.95 14.26
CA GLY A 141 2.93 -10.61 14.69
C GLY A 141 2.20 -10.65 16.02
N ILE A 142 2.23 -9.51 16.72
CA ILE A 142 1.50 -9.27 17.96
C ILE A 142 0.74 -7.95 17.90
N TYR A 143 -0.15 -7.76 18.86
CA TYR A 143 -0.95 -6.56 19.02
C TYR A 143 -0.70 -5.89 20.38
N SER A 144 -0.70 -4.56 20.40
CA SER A 144 -0.85 -3.75 21.61
C SER A 144 -1.51 -2.40 21.25
N ASP A 145 -1.63 -1.50 22.21
CA ASP A 145 -2.32 -0.22 22.06
C ASP A 145 -1.41 0.94 22.52
N ALA A 146 -1.42 2.04 21.79
CA ALA A 146 -0.88 3.34 22.17
C ALA A 146 -1.76 4.04 23.24
N GLY A 147 -2.17 3.29 24.27
CA GLY A 147 -3.06 3.71 25.33
C GLY A 147 -2.88 2.87 26.60
N TYR A 148 -3.69 3.13 27.62
CA TYR A 148 -3.56 2.45 28.92
C TYR A 148 -4.12 1.02 28.92
N LYS A 149 -5.09 0.75 28.05
CA LYS A 149 -5.70 -0.56 27.80
C LYS A 149 -5.98 -0.71 26.31
N THR A 150 -6.05 -1.94 25.83
CA THR A 150 -6.45 -2.24 24.46
C THR A 150 -7.92 -1.95 24.20
N CYS A 151 -8.36 -1.98 22.93
CA CYS A 151 -9.74 -1.70 22.55
C CYS A 151 -10.76 -2.63 23.21
N ALA A 152 -10.49 -3.94 23.31
CA ALA A 152 -11.35 -4.87 24.06
C ALA A 152 -11.27 -4.69 25.58
N LYS A 153 -10.32 -3.89 26.08
CA LYS A 153 -10.03 -3.64 27.51
C LYS A 153 -9.66 -4.88 28.32
N ALA A 154 -9.45 -6.00 27.63
CA ALA A 154 -9.13 -7.32 28.19
C ALA A 154 -7.69 -7.39 28.71
N GLN A 155 -6.78 -6.56 28.18
CA GLN A 155 -5.38 -6.51 28.56
C GLN A 155 -4.84 -5.06 28.67
N PRO A 156 -3.67 -4.84 29.29
CA PRO A 156 -2.99 -3.56 29.32
C PRO A 156 -2.52 -3.13 27.91
N GLY A 157 -2.58 -1.83 27.64
CA GLY A 157 -1.87 -1.22 26.51
C GLY A 157 -0.44 -0.85 26.91
N SER A 158 0.34 -0.29 25.97
CA SER A 158 1.77 -0.02 26.15
C SER A 158 2.13 1.45 26.42
N LEU A 159 1.15 2.35 26.57
CA LEU A 159 1.42 3.77 26.88
C LEU A 159 2.19 3.92 28.20
N GLY A 160 3.38 4.52 28.14
CA GLY A 160 4.32 4.65 29.26
C GLY A 160 5.16 3.39 29.55
N TYR A 161 5.00 2.31 28.78
CA TYR A 161 5.73 1.04 28.89
C TYR A 161 6.46 0.68 27.58
N GLU A 162 6.55 1.60 26.62
CA GLU A 162 6.96 1.34 25.24
C GLU A 162 8.35 0.68 25.17
N GLU A 163 9.33 1.22 25.90
CA GLU A 163 10.69 0.66 25.97
C GLU A 163 10.79 -0.70 26.67
N GLN A 164 9.82 -1.06 27.51
CA GLN A 164 9.77 -2.36 28.19
C GLN A 164 9.06 -3.40 27.34
N ASP A 165 7.94 -3.02 26.73
CA ASP A 165 7.14 -3.90 25.88
C ASP A 165 7.86 -4.20 24.56
N ALA A 166 8.48 -3.21 23.92
CA ALA A 166 9.30 -3.44 22.72
C ALA A 166 10.45 -4.44 22.97
N LYS A 167 11.13 -4.35 24.13
CA LYS A 167 12.16 -5.32 24.55
C LYS A 167 11.56 -6.70 24.84
N THR A 168 10.37 -6.75 25.43
CA THR A 168 9.62 -7.99 25.67
C THR A 168 9.28 -8.68 24.34
N PHE A 169 8.68 -7.97 23.39
CA PHE A 169 8.35 -8.47 22.05
C PHE A 169 9.58 -8.96 21.28
N ALA A 170 10.67 -8.19 21.28
CA ALA A 170 11.94 -8.61 20.68
C ALA A 170 12.54 -9.85 21.36
N SER A 171 12.48 -9.96 22.70
CA SER A 171 12.95 -11.15 23.43
C SER A 171 12.13 -12.41 23.11
N TRP A 172 10.86 -12.23 22.73
CA TRP A 172 9.96 -13.29 22.28
C TRP A 172 10.12 -13.63 20.79
N GLY A 173 10.87 -12.84 20.01
CA GLY A 173 11.02 -13.06 18.57
C GLY A 173 9.81 -12.61 17.75
N VAL A 174 9.03 -11.64 18.24
CA VAL A 174 7.95 -11.01 17.46
C VAL A 174 8.53 -10.21 16.30
N ASP A 175 7.99 -10.36 15.09
CA ASP A 175 8.46 -9.71 13.86
C ASP A 175 7.56 -8.57 13.36
N TYR A 176 6.37 -8.42 13.94
CA TYR A 176 5.35 -7.45 13.53
C TYR A 176 4.56 -6.96 14.76
N LEU A 177 4.27 -5.66 14.84
CA LEU A 177 3.39 -5.07 15.85
C LEU A 177 2.27 -4.28 15.15
N LYS A 178 1.00 -4.69 15.34
CA LYS A 178 -0.16 -3.80 15.18
C LYS A 178 -0.28 -2.99 16.46
N TYR A 179 -0.35 -1.67 16.35
CA TYR A 179 -0.36 -0.77 17.49
C TYR A 179 -1.55 0.19 17.41
N ASP A 180 -2.51 0.01 18.32
CA ASP A 180 -3.84 0.61 18.28
C ASP A 180 -3.94 1.97 18.99
N ASN A 181 -5.13 2.56 19.07
CA ASN A 181 -5.35 3.94 19.51
C ASN A 181 -6.43 4.11 20.59
N CYS A 182 -6.94 3.04 21.22
CA CYS A 182 -7.96 3.13 22.26
C CYS A 182 -7.40 3.61 23.61
N ASN A 183 -8.27 4.07 24.52
CA ASN A 183 -7.91 4.42 25.91
C ASN A 183 -6.65 5.31 26.07
N ASN A 184 -6.42 6.22 25.10
CA ASN A 184 -5.16 6.94 24.90
C ASN A 184 -4.93 8.16 25.82
N GLY A 185 -5.87 8.44 26.72
CA GLY A 185 -5.79 9.57 27.66
C GLY A 185 -5.90 10.95 27.02
N ASP A 186 -6.58 11.06 25.86
CA ASP A 186 -6.74 12.26 25.04
C ASP A 186 -5.41 12.81 24.47
N LEU A 187 -4.33 12.02 24.52
CA LEU A 187 -3.04 12.35 23.92
C LEU A 187 -3.08 12.10 22.41
N LYS A 188 -2.45 12.99 21.63
CA LYS A 188 -2.46 12.89 20.16
C LYS A 188 -1.61 11.73 19.63
N PRO A 189 -1.92 11.15 18.45
CA PRO A 189 -1.10 10.12 17.83
C PRO A 189 0.38 10.52 17.69
N LEU A 190 0.64 11.76 17.29
CA LEU A 190 1.99 12.35 17.15
C LEU A 190 2.79 12.47 18.45
N GLU A 191 2.16 12.30 19.62
CA GLU A 191 2.84 12.30 20.92
C GLU A 191 3.18 10.87 21.40
N ARG A 192 2.51 9.84 20.86
CA ARG A 192 2.57 8.45 21.36
C ARG A 192 3.25 7.48 20.38
N TYR A 193 2.84 7.48 19.12
CA TYR A 193 3.42 6.58 18.11
C TYR A 193 4.93 6.75 17.89
N PRO A 194 5.51 7.97 17.94
CA PRO A 194 6.96 8.15 17.87
C PRO A 194 7.73 7.50 19.02
N GLU A 195 7.15 7.36 20.22
CA GLU A 195 7.85 6.72 21.35
C GLU A 195 7.93 5.20 21.18
N MET A 196 6.84 4.55 20.74
CA MET A 196 6.90 3.12 20.38
C MET A 196 7.82 2.87 19.19
N SER A 197 7.79 3.72 18.16
CA SER A 197 8.73 3.65 17.04
C SER A 197 10.20 3.68 17.49
N LYS A 198 10.57 4.63 18.36
CA LYS A 198 11.91 4.69 18.97
C LYS A 198 12.23 3.46 19.81
N ALA A 199 11.26 2.95 20.57
CA ALA A 199 11.43 1.77 21.41
C ALA A 199 11.72 0.51 20.57
N LEU A 200 10.96 0.26 19.51
CA LEU A 200 11.18 -0.84 18.57
C LEU A 200 12.57 -0.74 17.91
N MET A 201 12.97 0.44 17.45
CA MET A 201 14.30 0.66 16.85
C MET A 201 15.46 0.41 17.83
N LYS A 202 15.24 0.51 19.15
CA LYS A 202 16.21 0.18 20.20
C LYS A 202 16.14 -1.28 20.68
N ALA A 203 15.10 -2.04 20.33
CA ALA A 203 14.82 -3.34 20.94
C ALA A 203 15.78 -4.46 20.49
N GLY A 204 16.54 -4.25 19.40
CA GLY A 204 17.58 -5.18 18.92
C GLY A 204 17.10 -6.29 17.99
N HIS A 205 15.79 -6.38 17.72
CA HIS A 205 15.18 -7.25 16.71
C HIS A 205 14.33 -6.39 15.75
N PRO A 206 14.43 -6.53 14.42
CA PRO A 206 13.61 -5.76 13.49
C PRO A 206 12.13 -6.16 13.56
N ILE A 207 11.28 -5.23 13.99
CA ILE A 207 9.82 -5.41 14.07
C ILE A 207 9.14 -4.49 13.05
N TYR A 208 8.27 -5.05 12.20
CA TYR A 208 7.41 -4.28 11.30
C TYR A 208 6.37 -3.54 12.15
N PHE A 209 6.27 -2.21 12.01
CA PHE A 209 5.37 -1.41 12.84
C PHE A 209 4.16 -0.93 12.03
N SER A 210 2.99 -1.51 12.29
CA SER A 210 1.71 -1.05 11.72
C SER A 210 0.96 -0.17 12.73
N ILE A 211 0.70 1.05 12.32
CA ILE A 211 0.03 2.10 13.09
C ILE A 211 -1.49 1.98 12.88
N CYS A 212 -2.28 1.94 13.95
CA CYS A 212 -3.72 1.74 13.90
C CYS A 212 -4.44 2.84 14.69
N GLU A 213 -4.48 4.06 14.14
CA GLU A 213 -5.20 5.22 14.69
C GLU A 213 -6.40 5.66 13.83
N TRP A 214 -6.79 4.81 12.89
CA TRP A 214 -8.01 4.94 12.07
C TRP A 214 -8.06 6.19 11.18
N GLY A 215 -6.91 6.77 10.84
CA GLY A 215 -6.81 8.01 10.06
C GLY A 215 -6.76 9.30 10.88
N ASP A 216 -6.72 9.22 12.22
CA ASP A 216 -6.63 10.37 13.12
C ASP A 216 -5.39 11.25 12.85
N MET A 217 -5.63 12.55 12.69
CA MET A 217 -4.63 13.52 12.25
C MET A 217 -3.93 13.19 10.91
N HIS A 218 -4.56 12.39 10.03
CA HIS A 218 -4.11 12.11 8.65
C HIS A 218 -2.71 11.45 8.56
N PRO A 219 -2.59 10.16 8.94
CA PRO A 219 -1.32 9.46 9.13
C PRO A 219 -0.47 9.38 7.88
N ALA A 220 -1.08 9.34 6.69
CA ALA A 220 -0.38 9.46 5.40
C ALA A 220 0.65 10.61 5.35
N ARG A 221 0.40 11.71 6.06
CA ARG A 221 1.29 12.89 6.09
C ARG A 221 2.45 12.78 7.08
N TRP A 222 2.44 11.85 8.03
CA TRP A 222 3.44 11.79 9.12
C TRP A 222 3.92 10.39 9.51
N ALA A 223 3.09 9.35 9.39
CA ALA A 223 3.35 8.01 9.88
C ALA A 223 4.52 7.31 9.17
N ALA A 224 4.82 7.64 7.92
CA ALA A 224 6.00 7.16 7.17
C ALA A 224 7.36 7.53 7.81
N ALA A 225 7.37 8.41 8.82
CA ALA A 225 8.55 8.72 9.63
C ALA A 225 8.78 7.74 10.79
N TYR A 226 7.75 6.97 11.17
CA TYR A 226 7.70 6.23 12.43
C TYR A 226 7.30 4.76 12.26
N GLY A 227 6.41 4.43 11.32
CA GLY A 227 5.92 3.08 11.02
C GLY A 227 6.03 2.68 9.54
N ASN A 228 5.75 1.41 9.28
CA ASN A 228 5.82 0.78 7.96
C ASN A 228 4.46 0.72 7.24
N SER A 229 3.37 0.79 7.99
CA SER A 229 2.01 1.06 7.47
C SER A 229 1.19 1.82 8.51
N TRP A 230 0.08 2.41 8.06
CA TRP A 230 -0.84 3.14 8.92
C TRP A 230 -2.28 3.02 8.42
N ARG A 231 -3.20 2.71 9.33
CA ARG A 231 -4.64 2.65 9.04
C ARG A 231 -5.14 4.01 8.56
N THR A 232 -5.83 4.07 7.43
CA THR A 232 -6.38 5.33 6.90
C THR A 232 -7.83 5.59 7.31
N THR A 233 -8.45 4.62 7.98
CA THR A 233 -9.91 4.52 8.18
C THR A 233 -10.26 3.76 9.46
N ASN A 234 -11.47 3.95 9.97
CA ASN A 234 -12.12 3.04 10.92
C ASN A 234 -12.17 1.59 10.38
N ASP A 235 -12.45 0.64 11.26
CA ASP A 235 -12.44 -0.79 10.93
C ASP A 235 -13.36 -1.15 9.76
N ILE A 236 -12.92 -2.12 8.96
CA ILE A 236 -13.76 -2.77 7.95
C ILE A 236 -14.81 -3.67 8.62
N GLU A 237 -15.88 -3.96 7.90
CA GLU A 237 -16.85 -4.99 8.23
C GLU A 237 -17.07 -5.81 6.95
N ASP A 238 -17.46 -7.08 7.08
CA ASP A 238 -17.77 -7.96 5.95
C ASP A 238 -19.11 -7.60 5.27
N THR A 239 -19.13 -6.41 4.65
CA THR A 239 -20.23 -5.86 3.87
C THR A 239 -19.68 -5.01 2.72
N TRP A 240 -20.40 -5.02 1.60
CA TRP A 240 -20.05 -4.23 0.41
C TRP A 240 -19.91 -2.73 0.70
N ASP A 241 -20.83 -2.16 1.49
CA ASP A 241 -20.82 -0.74 1.82
C ASP A 241 -19.61 -0.38 2.71
N SER A 242 -19.26 -1.23 3.68
CA SER A 242 -18.06 -1.00 4.50
C SER A 242 -16.79 -1.09 3.63
N MET A 243 -16.61 -2.19 2.90
CA MET A 243 -15.46 -2.41 2.01
C MET A 243 -15.26 -1.26 1.00
N THR A 244 -16.31 -0.88 0.26
CA THR A 244 -16.17 0.19 -0.73
C THR A 244 -15.97 1.56 -0.08
N SER A 245 -16.55 1.82 1.11
CA SER A 245 -16.26 3.05 1.85
C SER A 245 -14.82 3.12 2.39
N ARG A 246 -14.18 1.98 2.72
CA ARG A 246 -12.75 1.95 3.08
C ARG A 246 -11.90 2.31 1.87
N ALA A 247 -12.18 1.72 0.70
CA ALA A 247 -11.49 2.03 -0.54
C ALA A 247 -11.58 3.52 -0.92
N ASP A 248 -12.78 4.11 -0.87
CA ASP A 248 -13.02 5.53 -1.17
C ASP A 248 -12.25 6.47 -0.23
N GLN A 249 -12.19 6.15 1.07
CA GLN A 249 -11.46 6.96 2.06
C GLN A 249 -9.93 6.77 1.98
N ASN A 250 -9.46 5.62 1.53
CA ASN A 250 -8.04 5.31 1.40
C ASN A 250 -7.41 5.93 0.14
N GLU A 251 -8.15 5.99 -0.98
CA GLU A 251 -7.56 6.40 -2.27
C GLU A 251 -7.04 7.84 -2.31
N VAL A 252 -7.62 8.74 -1.50
CA VAL A 252 -7.20 10.14 -1.40
C VAL A 252 -5.77 10.30 -0.86
N TRP A 253 -5.20 9.25 -0.26
CA TRP A 253 -3.86 9.21 0.30
C TRP A 253 -2.82 8.56 -0.63
N ALA A 254 -3.19 8.19 -1.86
CA ALA A 254 -2.32 7.44 -2.78
C ALA A 254 -0.93 8.07 -3.03
N GLU A 255 -0.80 9.39 -2.98
CA GLU A 255 0.49 10.09 -3.18
C GLU A 255 1.51 9.89 -2.04
N TYR A 256 1.07 9.39 -0.88
CA TYR A 256 1.92 9.23 0.31
C TYR A 256 2.53 7.83 0.44
N ALA A 257 1.88 6.80 -0.11
CA ALA A 257 2.37 5.42 -0.08
C ALA A 257 3.60 5.22 -0.98
N ARG A 258 4.56 4.44 -0.49
CA ARG A 258 5.86 4.18 -1.15
C ARG A 258 6.59 3.02 -0.45
N PRO A 259 7.61 2.41 -1.09
CA PRO A 259 8.47 1.42 -0.43
C PRO A 259 8.94 1.86 0.97
N GLY A 260 8.58 1.07 1.97
CA GLY A 260 8.84 1.31 3.39
C GLY A 260 7.67 1.89 4.19
N GLY A 261 6.61 2.39 3.54
CA GLY A 261 5.48 3.07 4.19
C GLY A 261 4.17 3.01 3.37
N TRP A 262 3.17 2.28 3.85
CA TRP A 262 1.92 1.99 3.12
C TRP A 262 0.66 2.50 3.82
N ASN A 263 -0.29 3.00 3.02
CA ASN A 263 -1.64 3.24 3.52
C ASN A 263 -2.35 1.89 3.75
N ASP A 264 -3.04 1.75 4.88
CA ASP A 264 -3.73 0.53 5.29
C ASP A 264 -5.27 0.77 5.34
N PRO A 265 -6.03 0.34 4.31
CA PRO A 265 -7.49 0.35 4.30
C PRO A 265 -8.14 -0.75 5.17
N ASP A 266 -7.36 -1.42 6.03
CA ASP A 266 -7.72 -2.54 6.91
C ASP A 266 -7.65 -3.94 6.26
N MET A 267 -7.96 -4.97 7.05
CA MET A 267 -7.83 -6.38 6.70
C MET A 267 -8.76 -6.85 5.56
N LEU A 268 -8.44 -7.99 4.96
CA LEU A 268 -9.24 -8.64 3.92
C LEU A 268 -10.35 -9.50 4.53
N GLU A 269 -11.60 -9.22 4.17
CA GLU A 269 -12.80 -9.98 4.58
C GLU A 269 -13.08 -11.20 3.69
N VAL A 270 -12.23 -11.45 2.68
CA VAL A 270 -12.38 -12.51 1.69
C VAL A 270 -12.61 -13.87 2.35
N GLY A 271 -13.83 -14.38 2.23
CA GLY A 271 -14.26 -15.68 2.74
C GLY A 271 -14.97 -15.69 4.10
N ASN A 272 -15.28 -14.54 4.71
CA ASN A 272 -16.02 -14.49 5.98
C ASN A 272 -17.56 -14.68 5.85
N GLY A 273 -18.12 -14.43 4.66
CA GLY A 273 -19.46 -14.88 4.24
C GLY A 273 -20.53 -13.79 4.11
N GLY A 274 -20.21 -12.53 4.43
CA GLY A 274 -21.12 -11.38 4.34
C GLY A 274 -21.19 -10.73 2.95
N MET A 275 -20.13 -10.84 2.14
CA MET A 275 -20.12 -10.47 0.72
C MET A 275 -20.21 -11.70 -0.22
N THR A 276 -20.61 -11.45 -1.47
CA THR A 276 -20.59 -12.42 -2.58
C THR A 276 -19.20 -12.61 -3.16
N ASN A 277 -19.01 -13.66 -3.98
CA ASN A 277 -17.72 -13.94 -4.61
C ASN A 277 -17.20 -12.78 -5.49
N ASP A 278 -18.06 -12.18 -6.31
CA ASP A 278 -17.68 -11.07 -7.19
C ASP A 278 -17.30 -9.83 -6.37
N GLU A 279 -17.99 -9.59 -5.24
CA GLU A 279 -17.66 -8.51 -4.29
C GLU A 279 -16.31 -8.75 -3.59
N TYR A 280 -15.94 -10.00 -3.27
CA TYR A 280 -14.60 -10.32 -2.78
C TYR A 280 -13.52 -10.19 -3.87
N ILE A 281 -13.85 -10.49 -5.13
CA ILE A 281 -12.97 -10.22 -6.28
C ILE A 281 -12.72 -8.71 -6.41
N VAL A 282 -13.75 -7.87 -6.24
CA VAL A 282 -13.60 -6.41 -6.15
C VAL A 282 -12.68 -6.02 -4.99
N HIS A 283 -12.98 -6.48 -3.77
CA HIS A 283 -12.22 -6.21 -2.55
C HIS A 283 -10.72 -6.48 -2.75
N PHE A 284 -10.38 -7.70 -3.14
CA PHE A 284 -8.99 -8.12 -3.35
C PHE A 284 -8.32 -7.34 -4.49
N SER A 285 -9.02 -7.07 -5.60
CA SER A 285 -8.49 -6.27 -6.72
C SER A 285 -8.16 -4.83 -6.29
N ILE A 286 -9.03 -4.20 -5.49
CA ILE A 286 -8.88 -2.82 -5.03
C ILE A 286 -7.77 -2.71 -3.99
N TRP A 287 -7.67 -3.64 -3.04
CA TRP A 287 -6.53 -3.70 -2.09
C TRP A 287 -5.21 -3.93 -2.83
N ALA A 288 -5.20 -4.82 -3.82
CA ALA A 288 -4.02 -5.12 -4.60
C ALA A 288 -3.53 -3.92 -5.43
N ILE A 289 -4.42 -3.27 -6.20
CA ILE A 289 -4.02 -2.09 -6.99
C ILE A 289 -3.63 -0.91 -6.10
N SER A 290 -4.24 -0.79 -4.91
CA SER A 290 -3.96 0.26 -3.91
C SER A 290 -2.68 0.05 -3.09
N LYS A 291 -1.93 -1.05 -3.27
CA LYS A 291 -0.72 -1.37 -2.48
C LYS A 291 -1.02 -1.41 -0.97
N ALA A 292 -2.24 -1.84 -0.63
CA ALA A 292 -2.63 -2.12 0.76
C ALA A 292 -1.85 -3.32 1.31
N PRO A 293 -1.65 -3.41 2.64
CA PRO A 293 -1.42 -4.68 3.32
C PRO A 293 -2.42 -5.75 2.85
N LEU A 294 -1.94 -6.94 2.48
CA LEU A 294 -2.79 -8.09 2.17
C LEU A 294 -2.81 -9.02 3.38
N ILE A 295 -3.59 -8.63 4.39
CA ILE A 295 -3.73 -9.37 5.66
C ILE A 295 -5.09 -10.09 5.63
N ILE A 296 -5.07 -11.41 5.49
CA ILE A 296 -6.26 -12.27 5.46
C ILE A 296 -6.96 -12.23 6.83
N GLY A 297 -8.28 -11.98 6.85
CA GLY A 297 -9.10 -11.97 8.06
C GLY A 297 -10.02 -13.19 8.26
N CYS A 298 -10.00 -14.18 7.36
CA CYS A 298 -10.86 -15.37 7.44
C CYS A 298 -10.17 -16.61 8.04
N ASP A 299 -10.91 -17.69 8.31
CA ASP A 299 -10.34 -18.97 8.75
C ASP A 299 -9.70 -19.75 7.58
N VAL A 300 -8.40 -19.52 7.38
CA VAL A 300 -7.59 -20.21 6.36
C VAL A 300 -7.52 -21.75 6.52
N ARG A 301 -7.97 -22.30 7.65
CA ARG A 301 -8.06 -23.76 7.85
C ARG A 301 -9.27 -24.38 7.12
N HIS A 302 -10.28 -23.58 6.76
CA HIS A 302 -11.59 -24.03 6.28
C HIS A 302 -12.13 -23.20 5.09
N MET A 303 -11.26 -22.74 4.19
CA MET A 303 -11.64 -21.95 3.02
C MET A 303 -12.45 -22.74 1.98
N SER A 304 -13.36 -22.07 1.27
CA SER A 304 -13.91 -22.57 0.00
C SER A 304 -12.85 -22.50 -1.12
N GLN A 305 -13.07 -23.23 -2.22
CA GLN A 305 -12.20 -23.13 -3.40
C GLN A 305 -12.21 -21.70 -3.94
N ASP A 306 -13.37 -21.04 -4.03
CA ASP A 306 -13.50 -19.66 -4.48
C ASP A 306 -12.69 -18.68 -3.61
N THR A 307 -12.72 -18.86 -2.27
CA THR A 307 -11.92 -18.08 -1.32
C THR A 307 -10.42 -18.26 -1.58
N TYR A 308 -10.00 -19.51 -1.79
CA TYR A 308 -8.61 -19.83 -2.12
C TYR A 308 -8.20 -19.24 -3.47
N ASP A 309 -9.02 -19.35 -4.51
CA ASP A 309 -8.72 -18.85 -5.85
C ASP A 309 -8.56 -17.32 -5.88
N ILE A 310 -9.31 -16.59 -5.04
CA ILE A 310 -9.10 -15.16 -4.80
C ILE A 310 -7.77 -14.91 -4.10
N LEU A 311 -7.55 -15.52 -2.93
CA LEU A 311 -6.40 -15.22 -2.08
C LEU A 311 -5.06 -15.71 -2.67
N ALA A 312 -5.07 -16.78 -3.47
CA ALA A 312 -3.89 -17.38 -4.09
C ALA A 312 -3.57 -16.84 -5.49
N ASN A 313 -4.33 -15.86 -6.01
CA ASN A 313 -4.09 -15.30 -7.34
C ASN A 313 -2.75 -14.53 -7.40
N THR A 314 -1.69 -15.23 -7.80
CA THR A 314 -0.31 -14.72 -7.87
C THR A 314 -0.14 -13.54 -8.83
N GLU A 315 -1.03 -13.34 -9.81
CA GLU A 315 -0.94 -12.22 -10.75
C GLU A 315 -1.48 -10.93 -10.14
N VAL A 316 -2.59 -11.01 -9.41
CA VAL A 316 -3.15 -9.89 -8.64
C VAL A 316 -2.21 -9.54 -7.48
N ILE A 317 -1.64 -10.53 -6.80
CA ILE A 317 -0.57 -10.34 -5.80
C ILE A 317 0.64 -9.63 -6.43
N ALA A 318 1.05 -9.98 -7.64
CA ALA A 318 2.18 -9.32 -8.32
C ALA A 318 1.92 -7.83 -8.64
N VAL A 319 0.66 -7.39 -8.74
CA VAL A 319 0.31 -5.96 -8.85
C VAL A 319 0.40 -5.23 -7.51
N ASN A 320 0.13 -5.92 -6.40
CA ASN A 320 0.33 -5.39 -5.04
C ASN A 320 1.82 -5.30 -4.68
N GLN A 321 2.58 -6.35 -5.02
CA GLN A 321 3.99 -6.52 -4.70
C GLN A 321 4.95 -5.94 -5.77
N ASP A 322 4.45 -5.14 -6.71
CA ASP A 322 5.29 -4.56 -7.77
C ASP A 322 6.36 -3.61 -7.18
N PRO A 323 7.64 -3.76 -7.54
CA PRO A 323 8.74 -3.04 -6.91
C PRO A 323 8.78 -1.53 -7.21
N LEU A 324 7.95 -1.02 -8.14
CA LEU A 324 7.78 0.42 -8.30
C LEU A 324 7.04 1.04 -7.10
N GLY A 325 6.19 0.24 -6.41
CA GLY A 325 5.59 0.62 -5.13
C GLY A 325 4.65 1.83 -5.17
N VAL A 326 4.06 2.14 -6.34
CA VAL A 326 3.11 3.25 -6.50
C VAL A 326 1.70 2.76 -6.24
N GLN A 327 1.04 3.30 -5.21
CA GLN A 327 -0.37 3.06 -4.96
C GLN A 327 -1.23 3.54 -6.14
N GLY A 328 -2.10 2.65 -6.63
CA GLY A 328 -3.14 3.00 -7.58
C GLY A 328 -4.28 3.78 -6.94
N LYS A 329 -5.05 4.47 -7.78
CA LYS A 329 -6.20 5.29 -7.36
C LYS A 329 -7.28 5.29 -8.44
N LYS A 330 -8.46 5.80 -8.10
CA LYS A 330 -9.52 6.07 -9.07
C LYS A 330 -9.06 7.20 -9.99
N VAL A 331 -9.13 6.96 -11.30
CA VAL A 331 -8.79 7.95 -12.34
C VAL A 331 -10.03 8.50 -13.03
N ARG A 332 -11.13 7.72 -13.05
CA ARG A 332 -12.43 8.14 -13.57
C ARG A 332 -13.56 7.49 -12.79
N MET A 333 -14.63 8.25 -12.60
CA MET A 333 -15.89 7.80 -12.01
C MET A 333 -17.06 8.41 -12.80
N GLU A 334 -17.95 7.56 -13.31
CA GLU A 334 -19.13 7.96 -14.08
C GLU A 334 -20.36 7.22 -13.54
N GLY A 335 -21.10 7.90 -12.66
CA GLY A 335 -22.16 7.26 -11.87
C GLY A 335 -21.56 6.20 -10.94
N SER A 336 -21.98 4.95 -11.11
CA SER A 336 -21.47 3.78 -10.36
C SER A 336 -20.29 3.08 -11.05
N ASN A 337 -19.87 3.54 -12.23
CA ASN A 337 -18.76 2.94 -12.97
C ASN A 337 -17.44 3.63 -12.58
N GLU A 338 -16.44 2.84 -12.21
CA GLU A 338 -15.14 3.33 -11.79
C GLU A 338 -14.01 2.71 -12.61
N ILE A 339 -12.97 3.50 -12.84
CA ILE A 339 -11.71 3.06 -13.44
C ILE A 339 -10.61 3.42 -12.46
N TRP A 340 -9.87 2.42 -12.00
CA TRP A 340 -8.69 2.58 -11.17
C TRP A 340 -7.45 2.20 -11.97
N ALA A 341 -6.35 2.93 -11.79
CA ALA A 341 -5.10 2.67 -12.49
C ALA A 341 -3.88 2.81 -11.58
N ALA A 342 -2.84 2.03 -11.87
CA ALA A 342 -1.51 2.15 -11.26
C ALA A 342 -0.41 1.91 -12.29
N PRO A 343 0.59 2.80 -12.41
CA PRO A 343 1.83 2.46 -13.12
C PRO A 343 2.58 1.39 -12.35
N LEU A 344 3.24 0.49 -13.06
CA LEU A 344 4.03 -0.62 -12.53
C LEU A 344 5.43 -0.64 -13.17
N SER A 345 6.33 -1.41 -12.57
CA SER A 345 7.69 -1.61 -13.08
C SER A 345 7.70 -2.11 -14.53
N GLY A 346 8.65 -1.62 -15.33
CA GLY A 346 8.79 -1.98 -16.75
C GLY A 346 7.76 -1.32 -17.68
N TYR A 347 7.28 -0.11 -17.35
CA TYR A 347 6.29 0.66 -18.13
C TYR A 347 4.93 -0.03 -18.31
N ARG A 348 4.60 -1.00 -17.44
CA ARG A 348 3.30 -1.67 -17.43
C ARG A 348 2.29 -0.82 -16.64
N THR A 349 1.00 -1.02 -16.89
CA THR A 349 -0.09 -0.37 -16.14
C THR A 349 -1.09 -1.41 -15.68
N ALA A 350 -1.40 -1.44 -14.38
CA ALA A 350 -2.57 -2.16 -13.88
C ALA A 350 -3.82 -1.28 -14.03
N VAL A 351 -4.93 -1.88 -14.44
CA VAL A 351 -6.24 -1.23 -14.56
C VAL A 351 -7.29 -2.12 -13.90
N VAL A 352 -8.16 -1.54 -13.08
CA VAL A 352 -9.41 -2.18 -12.62
C VAL A 352 -10.59 -1.42 -13.20
N LEU A 353 -11.48 -2.13 -13.88
CA LEU A 353 -12.81 -1.64 -14.27
C LEU A 353 -13.80 -2.19 -13.24
N LEU A 354 -14.48 -1.31 -12.52
CA LEU A 354 -15.35 -1.67 -11.40
C LEU A 354 -16.78 -1.15 -11.65
N ASN A 355 -17.76 -2.04 -11.61
CA ASN A 355 -19.17 -1.69 -11.64
C ASN A 355 -19.73 -1.74 -10.21
N ARG A 356 -19.93 -0.58 -9.56
CA ARG A 356 -20.59 -0.49 -8.24
C ARG A 356 -22.12 -0.49 -8.32
N HIS A 357 -22.71 -0.74 -9.48
CA HIS A 357 -24.16 -0.78 -9.62
C HIS A 357 -24.71 -2.15 -9.19
N ALA A 358 -25.77 -2.15 -8.39
CA ALA A 358 -26.25 -3.36 -7.70
C ALA A 358 -27.10 -4.31 -8.54
N LYS A 359 -27.44 -3.96 -9.80
CA LYS A 359 -28.41 -4.73 -10.62
C LYS A 359 -28.13 -4.78 -12.11
N ASP A 360 -27.61 -3.69 -12.68
CA ASP A 360 -27.40 -3.58 -14.13
C ASP A 360 -25.92 -3.74 -14.50
N GLU A 361 -25.66 -4.51 -15.55
CA GLU A 361 -24.35 -4.57 -16.23
C GLU A 361 -24.04 -3.23 -16.90
N ALA A 362 -22.76 -2.84 -16.93
CA ALA A 362 -22.30 -1.63 -17.59
C ALA A 362 -21.10 -1.89 -18.50
N GLU A 363 -21.06 -1.25 -19.68
CA GLU A 363 -19.83 -1.13 -20.47
C GLU A 363 -18.95 -0.02 -19.85
N ILE A 364 -17.77 -0.41 -19.35
CA ILE A 364 -16.79 0.51 -18.78
C ILE A 364 -15.60 0.59 -19.75
N THR A 365 -15.19 1.81 -20.10
CA THR A 365 -14.11 2.05 -21.07
C THR A 365 -12.93 2.74 -20.42
N ALA A 366 -11.83 2.02 -20.16
CA ALA A 366 -10.56 2.66 -19.86
C ALA A 366 -10.03 3.39 -21.10
N ARG A 367 -9.74 4.69 -20.97
CA ARG A 367 -9.12 5.51 -22.01
C ARG A 367 -7.69 5.84 -21.62
N TRP A 368 -6.81 6.00 -22.60
CA TRP A 368 -5.38 6.13 -22.34
C TRP A 368 -5.01 7.41 -21.58
N ASP A 369 -5.75 8.49 -21.81
CA ASP A 369 -5.67 9.75 -21.07
C ASP A 369 -6.10 9.62 -19.60
N ASP A 370 -7.12 8.81 -19.29
CA ASP A 370 -7.49 8.49 -17.89
C ASP A 370 -6.40 7.66 -17.18
N ILE A 371 -5.88 6.62 -17.84
CA ILE A 371 -4.98 5.63 -17.21
C ILE A 371 -3.47 5.94 -17.33
N GLY A 372 -3.11 7.10 -17.86
CA GLY A 372 -1.72 7.58 -17.94
C GLY A 372 -0.87 6.94 -19.06
N LEU A 373 -1.48 6.46 -20.14
CA LEU A 373 -0.78 5.97 -21.33
C LEU A 373 -0.73 7.04 -22.45
N PRO A 374 0.36 7.16 -23.22
CA PRO A 374 0.41 8.05 -24.38
C PRO A 374 -0.57 7.64 -25.49
N ALA A 375 -1.22 8.62 -26.12
CA ALA A 375 -2.07 8.39 -27.30
C ALA A 375 -1.29 7.66 -28.43
N GLY A 376 -1.94 6.71 -29.09
CA GLY A 376 -1.34 5.84 -30.09
C GLY A 376 -0.52 4.66 -29.54
N MET A 377 -0.29 4.58 -28.22
CA MET A 377 0.45 3.46 -27.63
C MET A 377 -0.36 2.16 -27.74
N ALA A 378 0.15 1.19 -28.51
CA ALA A 378 -0.43 -0.15 -28.57
C ALA A 378 0.04 -0.99 -27.38
N VAL A 379 -0.90 -1.69 -26.72
CA VAL A 379 -0.63 -2.59 -25.59
C VAL A 379 -1.18 -3.99 -25.84
N GLU A 380 -0.54 -4.95 -25.20
CA GLU A 380 -1.15 -6.24 -24.87
C GLU A 380 -1.87 -6.13 -23.51
N ALA A 381 -3.10 -6.65 -23.43
CA ALA A 381 -3.86 -6.70 -22.20
C ALA A 381 -3.97 -8.15 -21.70
N ARG A 382 -3.63 -8.38 -20.44
CA ARG A 382 -3.83 -9.66 -19.74
C ARG A 382 -4.87 -9.50 -18.65
N ASP A 383 -5.95 -10.27 -18.73
CA ASP A 383 -6.94 -10.39 -17.66
C ASP A 383 -6.37 -11.28 -16.55
N LEU A 384 -6.29 -10.72 -15.34
CA LEU A 384 -5.63 -11.36 -14.19
C LEU A 384 -6.52 -12.36 -13.46
N TRP A 385 -7.84 -12.26 -13.65
CA TRP A 385 -8.82 -13.17 -13.05
C TRP A 385 -9.15 -14.35 -13.96
N GLN A 386 -9.08 -14.14 -15.28
CA GLN A 386 -9.19 -15.21 -16.28
C GLN A 386 -7.84 -15.86 -16.62
N HIS A 387 -6.73 -15.39 -16.03
CA HIS A 387 -5.35 -15.79 -16.34
C HIS A 387 -5.03 -15.78 -17.85
N LYS A 388 -5.70 -14.91 -18.62
CA LYS A 388 -5.71 -14.93 -20.09
C LYS A 388 -5.17 -13.62 -20.67
N THR A 389 -4.15 -13.74 -21.50
CA THR A 389 -3.77 -12.69 -22.45
C THR A 389 -4.82 -12.58 -23.55
N LEU A 390 -5.33 -11.39 -23.79
CA LEU A 390 -6.37 -11.15 -24.79
C LEU A 390 -5.77 -11.13 -26.20
N ASP A 391 -6.51 -11.72 -27.14
CA ASP A 391 -6.09 -11.87 -28.55
C ASP A 391 -6.04 -10.50 -29.27
N ALA A 392 -6.88 -9.55 -28.85
CA ALA A 392 -6.89 -8.18 -29.35
C ALA A 392 -5.73 -7.35 -28.75
N LYS A 393 -5.10 -6.53 -29.59
CA LYS A 393 -4.25 -5.42 -29.13
C LYS A 393 -5.11 -4.16 -28.99
N PHE A 394 -4.88 -3.42 -27.92
CA PHE A 394 -5.64 -2.20 -27.60
C PHE A 394 -4.79 -0.97 -27.82
N THR A 395 -5.42 0.10 -28.29
CA THR A 395 -4.81 1.41 -28.54
C THR A 395 -5.86 2.47 -28.22
N ASP A 396 -5.47 3.54 -27.51
CA ASP A 396 -6.28 4.68 -27.04
C ASP A 396 -7.43 4.35 -26.07
N LYS A 397 -8.07 3.18 -26.16
CA LYS A 397 -9.16 2.75 -25.29
C LYS A 397 -9.33 1.23 -25.21
N MET A 398 -9.98 0.79 -24.13
CA MET A 398 -10.29 -0.61 -23.84
C MET A 398 -11.69 -0.72 -23.17
N PRO A 399 -12.76 -0.99 -23.94
CA PRO A 399 -14.12 -1.18 -23.43
C PRO A 399 -14.37 -2.63 -23.00
N PHE A 400 -15.04 -2.83 -21.88
CA PHE A 400 -15.59 -4.13 -21.46
C PHE A 400 -16.90 -3.99 -20.68
N ASN A 401 -17.80 -4.95 -20.88
CA ASN A 401 -18.92 -5.15 -19.98
C ASN A 401 -18.42 -5.70 -18.63
N VAL A 402 -19.00 -5.18 -17.56
CA VAL A 402 -18.75 -5.59 -16.17
C VAL A 402 -20.10 -5.77 -15.47
N THR A 403 -20.33 -6.98 -14.94
CA THR A 403 -21.55 -7.37 -14.23
C THR A 403 -21.74 -6.57 -12.93
N PRO A 404 -22.97 -6.56 -12.36
CA PRO A 404 -23.25 -5.87 -11.10
C PRO A 404 -22.29 -6.30 -9.97
N HIS A 405 -21.79 -5.32 -9.21
CA HIS A 405 -20.85 -5.53 -8.10
C HIS A 405 -19.58 -6.35 -8.43
N ALA A 406 -19.20 -6.39 -9.70
CA ALA A 406 -18.00 -7.10 -10.17
C ALA A 406 -16.88 -6.13 -10.61
N ALA A 407 -15.68 -6.68 -10.75
CA ALA A 407 -14.54 -6.02 -11.34
C ALA A 407 -13.88 -6.87 -12.43
N ARG A 408 -13.24 -6.20 -13.39
CA ARG A 408 -12.23 -6.82 -14.26
C ARG A 408 -10.90 -6.13 -14.06
N MET A 409 -9.86 -6.92 -13.84
CA MET A 409 -8.51 -6.43 -13.55
C MET A 409 -7.56 -6.86 -14.67
N PHE A 410 -6.83 -5.89 -15.22
CA PHE A 410 -5.93 -6.08 -16.34
C PHE A 410 -4.52 -5.60 -16.03
N LEU A 411 -3.53 -6.34 -16.53
CA LEU A 411 -2.18 -5.85 -16.73
C LEU A 411 -1.99 -5.46 -18.20
N LEU A 412 -1.72 -4.19 -18.44
CA LEU A 412 -1.38 -3.65 -19.75
C LEU A 412 0.14 -3.59 -19.91
N THR A 413 0.65 -4.18 -20.99
CA THR A 413 2.07 -4.16 -21.33
C THR A 413 2.27 -3.50 -22.70
N PRO A 414 2.99 -2.36 -22.79
CA PRO A 414 3.29 -1.72 -24.07
C PRO A 414 4.05 -2.65 -25.01
N LEU A 415 3.71 -2.60 -26.30
CA LEU A 415 4.44 -3.36 -27.32
C LEU A 415 5.82 -2.75 -27.56
N THR A 416 6.87 -3.59 -27.55
CA THR A 416 8.29 -3.18 -27.47
C THR A 416 8.75 -2.23 -28.57
N SER A 417 8.06 -2.17 -29.71
CA SER A 417 8.35 -1.25 -30.82
C SER A 417 8.00 0.21 -30.54
N GLN A 418 7.34 0.53 -29.43
CA GLN A 418 6.84 1.87 -29.06
C GLN A 418 7.47 2.44 -27.77
N ILE A 419 8.55 1.85 -27.26
CA ILE A 419 9.20 2.22 -25.98
C ILE A 419 10.52 3.04 -26.21
N ASN A 420 10.90 3.27 -27.48
CA ASN A 420 12.14 3.98 -27.86
C ASN A 420 11.98 5.51 -27.91
#